data_AF-A0A8T5QF72-F1
#
_entry.id   AF-A0A8T5QF72-F1
#
_cell.length_a   1.000
_cell.length_b   1.000
_cell.length_c   1.000
_cell.angle_alpha   90.00
_cell.angle_beta   90.00
_cell.angle_gamma   90.00
#
_symmetry.space_group_name_H-M   'P 1'
#
loop_
_entity.id
_entity.type
_entity.pdbx_description
1 polymer ?
#
loop_
_entity_poly.entity_id
_entity_poly.type
_entity_poly.pdbx_seq_one_letter_code
_entity_poly.pdbx_strand_id
1 'polypeptide(L)'
;MTKEKFVLVSLRENKAKRLAQVISNESCRRILDYLAEKEATETELADKLELPISTVHYNLKHLTDAGLVSVEEFHYSEKGREVNHYKLANKYVIIAPKTTFGIKEKLKSILPVALITVAAAGLLKLFTSKIATFGAAKSAVRDTIMTAAPEAEEAAVDVVATGLTNITQRAPPIIQEIPPGIAPVSVSGPDIALWFLVGAVFAIVIYMIIQYIISKRK
;
A
#
# COMPACT_ATOMS: atom_id res chain seq x y z
N MET A 1 8.69 -27.20 9.56
CA MET A 1 8.21 -26.06 10.38
C MET A 1 9.14 -24.88 10.16
N THR A 2 8.67 -23.77 9.60
CA THR A 2 9.49 -22.58 9.35
C THR A 2 9.79 -21.92 10.69
N LYS A 3 11.03 -22.05 11.20
CA LYS A 3 11.48 -21.36 12.42
C LYS A 3 11.37 -19.85 12.16
N GLU A 4 10.50 -19.15 12.90
CA GLU A 4 10.41 -17.70 12.80
C GLU A 4 11.74 -17.07 13.19
N LYS A 5 12.41 -16.44 12.21
CA LYS A 5 13.75 -15.86 12.36
C LYS A 5 13.74 -14.50 13.06
N PHE A 6 12.59 -13.90 13.36
CA PHE A 6 12.51 -12.59 13.99
C PHE A 6 11.54 -12.59 15.16
N VAL A 7 11.93 -11.93 16.25
CA VAL A 7 11.05 -11.67 17.39
C VAL A 7 10.84 -10.16 17.45
N LEU A 8 9.63 -9.73 17.10
CA LEU A 8 9.20 -8.36 17.31
C LEU A 8 8.84 -8.18 18.79
N VAL A 9 9.44 -7.21 19.45
CA VAL A 9 9.18 -6.93 20.86
C VAL A 9 8.74 -5.49 21.03
N SER A 10 7.52 -5.30 21.55
CA SER A 10 7.03 -3.96 21.88
C SER A 10 7.60 -3.51 23.24
N LEU A 11 8.11 -2.29 23.31
CA LEU A 11 8.70 -1.71 24.54
C LEU A 11 7.79 -1.66 25.77
N ARG A 12 6.47 -1.85 25.64
CA ARG A 12 5.52 -1.88 26.77
C ARG A 12 5.26 -3.28 27.33
N GLU A 13 5.77 -4.33 26.69
CA GLU A 13 5.51 -5.70 27.11
C GLU A 13 6.53 -6.16 28.16
N ASN A 14 6.09 -7.05 29.06
CA ASN A 14 6.97 -7.71 30.04
C ASN A 14 8.18 -8.41 29.37
N LYS A 15 8.05 -8.80 28.10
CA LYS A 15 9.11 -9.40 27.29
C LYS A 15 10.27 -8.44 27.03
N ALA A 16 10.00 -7.15 26.81
CA ALA A 16 11.03 -6.14 26.63
C ALA A 16 11.89 -5.97 27.90
N LYS A 17 11.24 -5.96 29.07
CA LYS A 17 11.94 -5.84 30.37
C LYS A 17 12.87 -7.04 30.62
N ARG A 18 12.40 -8.26 30.35
CA ARG A 18 13.20 -9.48 30.51
C ARG A 18 14.40 -9.50 29.56
N LEU A 19 14.19 -9.13 28.29
CA LEU A 19 15.29 -9.01 27.32
C LEU A 19 16.32 -7.97 27.76
N ALA A 20 15.88 -6.79 28.21
CA ALA A 20 16.79 -5.76 28.72
C ALA A 20 17.61 -6.26 29.92
N GLN A 21 16.96 -6.93 30.87
CA GLN A 21 17.64 -7.50 32.04
C GLN A 21 18.73 -8.50 31.63
N VAL A 22 18.40 -9.42 30.74
CA VAL A 22 19.34 -10.46 30.28
C VAL A 22 20.49 -9.86 29.48
N ILE A 23 20.24 -8.94 28.55
CA ILE A 23 21.29 -8.31 27.74
C ILE A 23 22.20 -7.41 28.61
N SER A 24 21.65 -6.79 29.65
CA SER A 24 22.43 -5.95 30.57
C SER A 24 23.35 -6.75 31.51
N ASN A 25 23.06 -8.03 31.73
CA ASN A 25 23.85 -8.91 32.60
C ASN A 25 25.08 -9.47 31.86
N GLU A 26 26.26 -9.29 32.45
CA GLU A 26 27.53 -9.75 31.89
C GLU A 26 27.62 -11.27 31.76
N SER A 27 27.19 -12.03 32.77
CA SER A 27 27.20 -13.49 32.71
C SER A 27 26.31 -14.01 31.59
N CYS A 28 25.15 -13.39 31.38
CA CYS A 28 24.26 -13.73 30.27
C CYS A 28 24.92 -13.47 28.91
N ARG A 29 25.62 -12.34 28.74
CA ARG A 29 26.36 -12.05 27.49
C ARG A 29 27.45 -13.09 27.23
N ARG A 30 28.24 -13.43 28.25
CA ARG A 30 29.29 -14.46 28.14
C ARG A 30 28.74 -15.83 27.75
N ILE A 31 27.58 -16.22 28.29
CA ILE A 31 26.88 -17.45 27.90
C ILE A 31 26.40 -17.37 26.44
N LEU A 32 25.79 -16.25 26.04
CA LEU A 32 25.33 -16.05 24.66
C LEU A 32 26.48 -16.10 23.65
N ASP A 33 27.62 -15.48 23.96
CA ASP A 33 28.80 -15.48 23.10
C ASP A 33 29.33 -16.90 22.89
N TYR A 34 29.41 -17.70 23.96
CA TYR A 34 29.83 -19.10 23.85
C TYR A 34 28.82 -19.94 23.06
N LEU A 35 27.52 -19.75 23.31
CA LEU A 35 26.44 -20.48 22.61
C LEU A 35 26.25 -20.04 21.16
N ALA A 36 26.85 -18.93 20.73
CA ALA A 36 26.86 -18.50 19.33
C ALA A 36 27.79 -19.38 18.47
N GLU A 37 28.82 -19.99 19.07
CA GLU A 37 29.75 -20.86 18.36
C GLU A 37 29.28 -22.32 18.34
N LYS A 38 28.78 -22.82 19.48
CA LYS A 38 28.35 -24.21 19.64
C LYS A 38 27.34 -24.38 20.78
N GLU A 39 26.59 -25.47 20.74
CA GLU A 39 25.72 -25.87 21.85
C GLU A 39 26.52 -26.42 23.03
N ALA A 40 25.96 -26.32 24.23
CA ALA A 40 26.59 -26.83 25.45
C ALA A 40 25.60 -27.08 26.58
N THR A 41 26.04 -27.90 27.53
CA THR A 41 25.31 -28.20 28.77
C THR A 41 25.56 -27.15 29.85
N GLU A 42 24.74 -27.14 30.92
CA GLU A 42 24.95 -26.24 32.05
C GLU A 42 26.32 -26.43 32.71
N THR A 43 26.78 -27.68 32.81
CA THR A 43 28.08 -28.02 33.42
C THR A 43 29.24 -27.56 32.56
N GLU A 44 29.19 -27.79 31.25
CA GLU A 44 30.22 -27.31 30.32
C GLU A 44 30.31 -25.78 30.32
N LEU A 45 29.19 -25.08 30.38
CA LEU A 45 29.16 -23.62 30.48
C LEU A 45 29.76 -23.13 31.81
N ALA A 46 29.48 -23.80 32.92
CA ALA A 46 30.06 -23.47 34.23
C ALA A 46 31.59 -23.61 34.20
N ASP A 47 32.09 -24.71 33.66
CA ASP A 47 33.53 -24.99 33.58
C ASP A 47 34.24 -24.05 32.61
N LYS A 48 33.66 -23.79 31.43
CA LYS A 48 34.31 -22.97 30.39
C LYS A 48 34.26 -21.48 30.67
N LEU A 49 33.22 -21.00 31.35
CA LEU A 49 33.09 -19.58 31.70
C LEU A 49 33.61 -19.27 33.10
N GLU A 50 34.09 -20.27 33.84
CA GLU A 50 34.53 -20.16 35.24
C GLU A 50 33.44 -19.53 36.12
N LEU A 51 32.18 -19.91 35.88
CA LEU A 51 31.02 -19.43 36.62
C LEU A 51 30.49 -20.53 37.53
N PRO A 52 29.99 -20.21 38.73
CA PRO A 52 29.29 -21.19 39.56
C PRO A 52 28.12 -21.81 38.80
N ILE A 53 27.93 -23.12 38.93
CA ILE A 53 26.86 -23.84 38.21
C ILE A 53 25.46 -23.28 38.52
N SER A 54 25.24 -22.80 39.75
CA SER A 54 24.01 -22.13 40.16
C SER A 54 23.78 -20.82 39.42
N THR A 55 24.84 -20.05 39.17
CA THR A 55 24.81 -18.81 38.40
C THR A 55 24.49 -19.09 36.93
N VAL A 56 25.10 -20.13 36.35
CA VAL A 56 24.79 -20.57 34.99
C VAL A 56 23.33 -21.00 34.87
N HIS A 57 22.86 -21.85 35.78
CA HIS A 57 21.47 -22.33 35.81
C HIS A 57 20.46 -21.16 35.90
N TYR A 58 20.71 -20.21 36.81
CA TYR A 58 19.88 -19.00 36.94
C TYR A 58 19.83 -18.19 35.64
N ASN A 59 21.00 -17.92 35.04
CA ASN A 59 21.08 -17.12 33.82
C ASN A 59 20.47 -17.85 32.61
N LEU A 60 20.68 -19.16 32.46
CA LEU A 60 20.07 -19.96 31.40
C LEU A 60 18.55 -19.99 31.48
N LYS A 61 17.99 -20.06 32.69
CA LYS A 61 16.55 -19.92 32.89
C LYS A 61 16.04 -18.57 32.38
N HIS A 62 16.74 -17.48 32.72
CA HIS A 62 16.37 -16.14 32.25
C HIS A 62 16.54 -15.96 30.73
N LEU A 63 17.59 -16.53 30.15
CA LEU A 63 17.85 -16.53 28.71
C LEU A 63 16.77 -17.32 27.95
N THR A 64 16.33 -18.43 28.50
CA THR A 64 15.25 -19.27 27.95
C THR A 64 13.90 -18.55 28.04
N ASP A 65 13.59 -17.95 29.20
CA ASP A 65 12.39 -17.12 29.40
C ASP A 65 12.34 -15.91 28.44
N ALA A 66 13.51 -15.32 28.15
CA ALA A 66 13.64 -14.23 27.18
C ALA A 66 13.56 -14.72 25.72
N GLY A 67 13.62 -16.04 25.49
CA GLY A 67 13.60 -16.67 24.18
C GLY A 67 14.87 -16.46 23.36
N LEU A 68 16.00 -16.16 24.03
CA LEU A 68 17.33 -16.02 23.42
C LEU A 68 18.09 -17.35 23.34
N VAL A 69 17.72 -18.31 24.18
CA VAL A 69 18.29 -19.67 24.22
C VAL A 69 17.16 -20.68 24.13
N SER A 70 17.41 -21.83 23.50
CA SER A 70 16.50 -22.96 23.41
C SER A 70 17.22 -24.28 23.69
N VAL A 71 16.47 -25.27 24.17
CA VAL A 71 16.93 -26.65 24.33
C VAL A 71 16.48 -27.44 23.11
N GLU A 72 17.42 -27.98 22.33
CA GLU A 72 17.11 -28.82 21.16
C GLU A 72 17.29 -30.31 21.47
N GLU A 73 18.32 -30.64 22.25
CA GLU A 73 18.69 -32.02 22.56
C GLU A 73 18.87 -32.22 24.06
N PHE A 74 18.76 -33.47 24.50
CA PHE A 74 19.06 -33.88 25.87
C PHE A 74 19.70 -35.27 25.86
N HIS A 75 20.45 -35.58 26.91
CA HIS A 75 20.98 -36.92 27.16
C HIS A 75 20.83 -37.29 28.62
N TYR A 76 20.98 -38.57 28.96
CA TYR A 76 21.01 -39.02 30.35
C TYR A 76 22.44 -39.00 30.88
N SER A 77 22.64 -38.38 32.04
CA SER A 77 23.88 -38.47 32.81
C SER A 77 24.11 -39.90 33.33
N GLU A 78 25.33 -40.19 33.78
CA GLU A 78 25.69 -41.45 34.46
C GLU A 78 24.78 -41.76 35.68
N LYS A 79 24.19 -40.73 36.28
CA LYS A 79 23.25 -40.83 37.41
C LYS A 79 21.79 -40.95 36.98
N GLY A 80 21.52 -41.17 35.68
CA GLY A 80 20.19 -41.31 35.11
C GLY A 80 19.36 -40.03 35.06
N ARG A 81 19.97 -38.86 35.29
CA ARG A 81 19.26 -37.56 35.19
C ARG A 81 19.39 -36.99 33.78
N GLU A 82 18.33 -36.38 33.29
CA GLU A 82 18.32 -35.66 32.02
C GLU A 82 19.24 -34.42 32.09
N VAL A 83 20.03 -34.24 31.04
CA VAL A 83 20.95 -33.12 30.85
C VAL A 83 20.65 -32.49 29.51
N ASN A 84 20.19 -31.25 29.57
CA ASN A 84 19.78 -30.47 28.40
C ASN A 84 20.99 -29.84 27.72
N HIS A 85 20.97 -29.86 26.38
CA HIS A 85 21.89 -29.12 25.52
C HIS A 85 21.24 -27.81 25.11
N TYR A 86 21.86 -26.71 25.53
CA TYR A 86 21.39 -25.35 25.27
C TYR A 86 22.06 -24.80 24.02
N LYS A 87 21.29 -24.05 23.23
CA LYS A 87 21.74 -23.43 21.99
C LYS A 87 21.14 -22.05 21.81
N LEU A 88 21.84 -21.18 21.08
CA LEU A 88 21.31 -19.87 20.72
C LEU A 88 20.04 -20.01 19.88
N ALA A 89 18.97 -19.32 20.30
CA ALA A 89 17.77 -19.21 19.50
C ALA A 89 18.07 -18.22 18.36
N ASN A 90 18.44 -18.72 17.18
CA ASN A 90 18.78 -17.96 15.96
C ASN A 90 17.66 -17.01 15.49
N LYS A 91 17.42 -15.93 16.23
CA LYS A 91 16.33 -14.97 16.04
C LYS A 91 16.86 -13.55 16.13
N TYR A 92 16.52 -12.73 15.15
CA TYR A 92 16.74 -11.29 15.18
C TYR A 92 15.78 -10.65 16.19
N VAL A 93 16.33 -9.91 17.17
CA VAL A 93 15.54 -9.11 18.12
C VAL A 93 15.39 -7.71 17.56
N ILE A 94 14.18 -7.35 17.12
CA ILE A 94 13.88 -6.01 16.60
C ILE A 94 13.07 -5.26 17.64
N ILE A 95 13.66 -4.19 18.19
CA ILE A 95 13.00 -3.27 19.12
C ILE A 95 12.45 -2.10 18.31
N ALA A 96 11.14 -2.07 18.11
CA ALA A 96 10.47 -0.99 17.40
C ALA A 96 9.61 -0.17 18.38
N PRO A 97 9.66 1.18 18.32
CA PRO A 97 8.61 2.00 18.93
C PRO A 97 7.28 1.68 18.25
N LYS A 98 6.15 1.89 18.96
CA LYS A 98 4.79 1.55 18.51
C LYS A 98 4.34 2.14 17.15
N THR A 99 5.18 2.90 16.46
CA THR A 99 4.81 3.66 15.25
C THR A 99 4.64 2.81 14.00
N THR A 100 4.99 1.52 13.98
CA THR A 100 4.67 0.62 12.85
C THR A 100 3.19 0.22 12.76
N PHE A 101 2.38 0.47 13.80
CA PHE A 101 0.91 0.34 13.69
C PHE A 101 0.27 1.41 12.80
N GLY A 102 1.00 2.47 12.43
CA GLY A 102 0.48 3.56 11.63
C GLY A 102 0.26 3.24 10.15
N ILE A 103 0.75 2.11 9.63
CA ILE A 103 0.56 1.76 8.21
C ILE A 103 -0.92 1.47 7.93
N LYS A 104 -1.60 0.78 8.84
CA LYS A 104 -3.05 0.49 8.73
C LYS A 104 -3.88 1.75 8.85
N GLU A 105 -3.61 2.59 9.86
CA GLU A 105 -4.27 3.88 10.04
C GLU A 105 -4.03 4.84 8.86
N LYS A 106 -2.79 4.92 8.35
CA LYS A 106 -2.47 5.71 7.15
C LYS A 106 -3.20 5.17 5.93
N LEU A 107 -3.18 3.84 5.70
CA LEU A 107 -3.88 3.21 4.58
C LEU A 107 -5.39 3.46 4.64
N LYS A 108 -5.99 3.38 5.84
CA LYS A 108 -7.41 3.67 6.07
C LYS A 108 -7.76 5.14 5.81
N SER A 109 -6.83 6.05 6.09
CA SER A 109 -7.02 7.49 5.82
C SER A 109 -6.89 7.86 4.34
N ILE A 110 -6.08 7.14 3.56
CA ILE A 110 -5.88 7.42 2.12
C ILE A 110 -6.88 6.71 1.21
N LEU A 111 -7.50 5.62 1.67
CA LEU A 111 -8.48 4.84 0.91
C LEU A 111 -9.68 5.68 0.40
N PRO A 112 -10.35 6.53 1.22
CA PRO A 112 -11.47 7.32 0.71
C PRO A 112 -11.03 8.38 -0.31
N VAL A 113 -9.84 8.98 -0.11
CA VAL A 113 -9.29 9.99 -1.05
C VAL A 113 -8.95 9.34 -2.38
N ALA A 114 -8.32 8.16 -2.36
CA ALA A 114 -8.01 7.40 -3.56
C ALA A 114 -9.28 7.03 -4.35
N LEU A 115 -10.33 6.57 -3.65
CA LEU A 115 -11.61 6.22 -4.27
C LEU A 115 -12.28 7.41 -4.96
N ILE A 116 -12.34 8.57 -4.29
CA ILE A 116 -12.92 9.80 -4.84
C ILE A 116 -12.12 10.26 -6.07
N THR A 117 -10.79 10.18 -6.00
CA THR A 117 -9.91 10.57 -7.11
C THR A 117 -10.15 9.70 -8.35
N VAL A 118 -10.24 8.38 -8.16
CA VAL A 118 -10.54 7.44 -9.25
C VAL A 118 -11.94 7.64 -9.81
N ALA A 119 -12.95 7.84 -8.95
CA ALA A 119 -14.33 8.09 -9.37
C ALA A 119 -14.47 9.40 -10.16
N ALA A 120 -13.83 10.48 -9.70
CA ALA A 120 -13.83 11.77 -10.39
C ALA A 120 -13.17 11.66 -11.77
N ALA A 121 -12.02 10.98 -11.88
CA ALA A 121 -11.36 10.74 -13.16
C ALA A 121 -12.25 9.91 -14.12
N GLY A 122 -12.93 8.88 -13.61
CA GLY A 122 -13.88 8.09 -14.38
C GLY A 122 -15.08 8.91 -14.88
N LEU A 123 -15.69 9.72 -14.00
CA LEU A 123 -16.80 10.60 -14.37
C LEU A 123 -16.40 11.62 -15.43
N LEU A 124 -15.24 12.28 -15.28
CA LEU A 124 -14.75 13.25 -16.27
C LEU A 124 -14.50 12.62 -17.63
N LYS A 125 -13.96 11.39 -17.66
CA LYS A 125 -13.77 10.65 -18.92
C LYS A 125 -15.11 10.36 -19.60
N LEU A 126 -16.12 9.95 -18.83
CA LEU A 126 -17.47 9.72 -19.37
C LEU A 126 -18.15 11.03 -19.82
N PHE A 127 -17.99 12.10 -19.05
CA PHE A 127 -18.60 13.40 -19.34
C PHE A 127 -17.98 14.06 -20.58
N THR A 128 -16.65 14.00 -20.73
CA THR A 128 -15.95 14.50 -21.92
C THR A 128 -16.29 13.68 -23.17
N SER A 129 -16.41 12.35 -23.08
CA SER A 129 -16.89 11.55 -24.22
C SER A 129 -18.32 11.91 -24.63
N LYS A 130 -19.24 12.12 -23.69
CA LYS A 130 -20.64 12.50 -24.00
C LYS A 130 -20.76 13.92 -24.55
N ILE A 131 -19.99 14.87 -24.02
CA ILE A 131 -19.93 16.25 -24.52
C ILE A 131 -19.26 16.32 -25.89
N ALA A 132 -18.25 15.49 -26.18
CA ALA A 132 -17.67 15.40 -27.51
C ALA A 132 -18.67 14.87 -28.54
N THR A 133 -19.47 13.85 -28.20
CA THR A 133 -20.56 13.36 -29.07
C THR A 133 -21.65 14.42 -29.27
N PHE A 134 -22.02 15.16 -28.22
CA PHE A 134 -23.03 16.22 -28.31
C PHE A 134 -22.51 17.47 -29.05
N GLY A 135 -21.22 17.78 -28.91
CA GLY A 135 -20.53 18.86 -29.64
C GLY A 135 -20.35 18.52 -31.12
N ALA A 136 -20.04 17.27 -31.45
CA ALA A 136 -20.00 16.78 -32.82
C ALA A 136 -21.40 16.80 -33.47
N ALA A 137 -22.45 16.42 -32.73
CA ALA A 137 -23.83 16.55 -33.18
C ALA A 137 -24.25 18.01 -33.40
N LYS A 138 -23.87 18.92 -32.50
CA LYS A 138 -24.14 20.37 -32.65
C LYS A 138 -23.36 20.98 -33.83
N SER A 139 -22.14 20.50 -34.10
CA SER A 139 -21.34 20.91 -35.26
C SER A 139 -21.95 20.42 -36.56
N ALA A 140 -22.37 19.15 -36.63
CA ALA A 140 -23.03 18.58 -37.80
C ALA A 140 -24.36 19.27 -38.13
N VAL A 141 -25.15 19.64 -37.10
CA VAL A 141 -26.39 20.41 -37.27
C VAL A 141 -26.08 21.84 -37.72
N ARG A 142 -25.02 22.47 -37.20
CA ARG A 142 -24.60 23.83 -37.61
C ARG A 142 -24.10 23.87 -39.05
N ASP A 143 -23.32 22.88 -39.48
CA ASP A 143 -22.83 22.78 -40.87
C ASP A 143 -24.00 22.50 -41.83
N THR A 144 -24.98 21.67 -41.42
CA THR A 144 -26.20 21.45 -42.21
C THR A 144 -27.03 22.73 -42.35
N ILE A 145 -27.13 23.54 -41.29
CA ILE A 145 -27.84 24.83 -41.32
C ILE A 145 -27.07 25.89 -42.12
N MET A 146 -25.73 25.86 -42.13
CA MET A 146 -24.92 26.85 -42.86
C MET A 146 -24.70 26.52 -44.35
N THR A 147 -24.87 25.26 -44.76
CA THR A 147 -24.81 24.87 -46.18
C THR A 147 -26.17 25.00 -46.88
N ALA A 148 -27.25 25.21 -46.12
CA ALA A 148 -28.55 25.61 -46.65
C ALA A 148 -28.57 27.14 -46.82
N ALA A 149 -28.14 27.62 -47.99
CA ALA A 149 -28.44 28.97 -48.45
C ALA A 149 -29.97 29.18 -48.57
N PRO A 150 -30.46 30.43 -48.49
CA PRO A 150 -31.73 30.78 -47.89
C PRO A 150 -32.90 30.71 -48.88
N GLU A 151 -33.35 29.52 -49.26
CA GLU A 151 -34.60 29.38 -50.02
C GLU A 151 -35.42 28.20 -49.49
N ALA A 152 -35.87 28.31 -48.23
CA ALA A 152 -37.11 27.71 -47.72
C ALA A 152 -37.24 28.02 -46.22
N GLU A 153 -37.49 29.28 -45.89
CA GLU A 153 -37.79 29.73 -44.52
C GLU A 153 -39.08 29.09 -43.96
N GLU A 154 -39.86 28.37 -44.78
CA GLU A 154 -41.17 27.82 -44.40
C GLU A 154 -41.19 26.31 -44.11
N ALA A 155 -40.09 25.58 -44.34
CA ALA A 155 -40.00 24.13 -44.03
C ALA A 155 -39.16 23.82 -42.77
N ALA A 156 -38.66 24.85 -42.08
CA ALA A 156 -37.73 24.72 -40.95
C ALA A 156 -38.39 24.24 -39.65
N VAL A 157 -39.72 24.12 -39.59
CA VAL A 157 -40.42 23.68 -38.37
C VAL A 157 -40.64 22.16 -38.35
N ASP A 158 -40.65 21.48 -39.49
CA ASP A 158 -41.02 20.05 -39.55
C ASP A 158 -39.82 19.09 -39.45
N VAL A 159 -38.61 19.60 -39.70
CA VAL A 159 -37.36 18.81 -39.56
C VAL A 159 -36.96 18.66 -38.09
N VAL A 160 -37.33 19.61 -37.23
CA VAL A 160 -37.08 19.52 -35.78
C VAL A 160 -37.99 18.46 -35.12
N ALA A 161 -39.21 18.26 -35.63
CA ALA A 161 -40.11 17.21 -35.15
C ALA A 161 -39.73 15.81 -35.68
N THR A 162 -39.23 15.72 -36.91
CA THR A 162 -38.92 14.44 -37.57
C THR A 162 -37.47 13.95 -37.33
N GLY A 163 -36.60 14.78 -36.76
CA GLY A 163 -35.21 14.41 -36.43
C GLY A 163 -35.06 13.39 -35.28
N LEU A 164 -36.12 13.16 -34.52
CA LEU A 164 -36.15 12.14 -33.45
C LEU A 164 -36.66 10.77 -33.92
N THR A 165 -37.23 10.65 -35.13
CA THR A 165 -37.83 9.38 -35.61
C THR A 165 -36.98 8.60 -36.61
N ASN A 166 -35.94 9.20 -37.20
CA ASN A 166 -35.18 8.56 -38.30
C ASN A 166 -33.88 7.85 -37.89
N ILE A 167 -33.60 7.66 -36.59
CA ILE A 167 -32.38 6.95 -36.14
C ILE A 167 -32.51 5.41 -36.26
N THR A 168 -33.69 4.86 -36.59
CA THR A 168 -33.91 3.41 -36.44
C THR A 168 -34.07 2.59 -37.71
N GLN A 169 -34.43 3.13 -38.89
CA GLN A 169 -34.68 2.24 -40.05
C GLN A 169 -34.37 2.88 -41.41
N ARG A 170 -33.14 2.69 -41.92
CA ARG A 170 -32.89 2.32 -43.33
C ARG A 170 -31.42 1.94 -43.59
N ALA A 171 -31.13 0.64 -43.62
CA ALA A 171 -30.15 0.09 -44.56
C ALA A 171 -30.84 0.02 -45.94
N PRO A 172 -30.18 0.37 -47.06
CA PRO A 172 -29.26 -0.56 -47.73
C PRO A 172 -27.96 0.11 -48.25
N PRO A 173 -26.98 -0.68 -48.73
CA PRO A 173 -25.60 -0.23 -48.92
C PRO A 173 -25.43 0.45 -50.27
N ILE A 174 -24.85 1.65 -50.28
CA ILE A 174 -24.25 2.22 -51.50
C ILE A 174 -22.88 2.76 -51.10
N ILE A 175 -21.85 2.02 -51.52
CA ILE A 175 -20.48 2.49 -51.58
C ILE A 175 -20.47 3.54 -52.71
N GLN A 176 -20.32 4.82 -52.37
CA GLN A 176 -19.94 5.84 -53.34
C GLN A 176 -18.83 6.71 -52.76
N GLU A 177 -17.71 6.62 -53.49
CA GLU A 177 -16.39 7.22 -53.38
C GLU A 177 -16.33 8.60 -52.69
N ILE A 178 -15.52 8.67 -51.62
CA ILE A 178 -15.06 9.92 -51.01
C ILE A 178 -13.86 10.42 -51.85
N PRO A 179 -13.89 11.61 -52.46
CA PRO A 179 -12.73 12.20 -53.12
C PRO A 179 -11.61 12.53 -52.11
N PRO A 180 -10.32 12.33 -52.45
CA PRO A 180 -9.22 12.46 -51.50
C PRO A 180 -8.85 13.93 -51.33
N GLY A 181 -9.27 14.57 -50.24
CA GLY A 181 -8.91 15.98 -50.08
C GLY A 181 -9.33 16.72 -48.81
N ILE A 182 -9.92 16.07 -47.80
CA ILE A 182 -10.30 16.76 -46.56
C ILE A 182 -9.65 16.05 -45.38
N ALA A 183 -8.50 16.55 -44.95
CA ALA A 183 -7.92 16.17 -43.66
C ALA A 183 -8.87 16.64 -42.54
N PRO A 184 -9.12 15.83 -41.49
CA PRO A 184 -9.95 16.25 -40.38
C PRO A 184 -9.26 17.40 -39.63
N VAL A 185 -9.82 18.60 -39.73
CA VAL A 185 -9.34 19.78 -39.02
C VAL A 185 -9.66 19.58 -37.53
N SER A 186 -8.63 19.29 -36.75
CA SER A 186 -8.73 19.11 -35.30
C SER A 186 -8.80 20.48 -34.64
N VAL A 187 -9.99 20.89 -34.19
CA VAL A 187 -10.17 22.15 -33.46
C VAL A 187 -9.63 21.97 -32.04
N SER A 188 -8.40 22.42 -31.80
CA SER A 188 -7.80 22.52 -30.47
C SER A 188 -8.50 23.61 -29.65
N GLY A 189 -9.60 23.25 -28.98
CA GLY A 189 -10.14 24.06 -27.89
C GLY A 189 -9.16 24.11 -26.71
N PRO A 190 -9.19 25.15 -25.86
CA PRO A 190 -8.37 25.18 -24.65
C PRO A 190 -8.64 23.92 -23.83
N ASP A 191 -7.57 23.23 -23.45
CA ASP A 191 -7.62 21.93 -22.81
C ASP A 191 -8.07 22.11 -21.35
N ILE A 192 -9.38 22.30 -21.17
CA ILE A 192 -10.04 22.47 -19.86
C ILE A 192 -9.71 21.29 -18.94
N ALA A 193 -9.42 20.11 -19.51
CA ALA A 193 -8.94 18.95 -18.77
C ALA A 193 -7.60 19.21 -18.08
N LEU A 194 -6.70 19.95 -18.71
CA LEU A 194 -5.41 20.33 -18.11
C LEU A 194 -5.62 21.27 -16.92
N TRP A 195 -6.47 22.28 -17.06
CA TRP A 195 -6.79 23.24 -15.99
C TRP A 195 -7.54 22.58 -14.82
N PHE A 196 -8.39 21.60 -15.12
CA PHE A 196 -9.04 20.79 -14.09
C PHE A 196 -8.04 19.89 -13.36
N LEU A 197 -7.09 19.27 -14.07
CA LEU A 197 -6.04 18.46 -13.46
C LEU A 197 -5.17 19.30 -12.53
N VAL A 198 -4.80 20.50 -12.96
CA VAL A 198 -4.07 21.46 -12.12
C VAL A 198 -4.90 21.85 -10.88
N GLY A 199 -6.20 22.10 -11.03
CA GLY A 199 -7.10 22.40 -9.91
C GLY A 199 -7.25 21.24 -8.92
N ALA A 200 -7.34 20.00 -9.40
CA ALA A 200 -7.43 18.81 -8.57
C ALA A 200 -6.12 18.56 -7.79
N VAL A 201 -4.97 18.71 -8.43
CA VAL A 201 -3.66 18.63 -7.75
C VAL A 201 -3.53 19.74 -6.70
N PHE A 202 -3.97 20.95 -7.01
CA PHE A 202 -3.95 22.08 -6.08
C PHE A 202 -4.85 21.84 -4.85
N ALA A 203 -6.04 21.27 -5.03
CA ALA A 203 -6.93 20.91 -3.91
C ALA A 203 -6.32 19.84 -3.00
N ILE A 204 -5.63 18.83 -3.58
CA ILE A 204 -4.91 17.80 -2.82
C ILE A 204 -3.77 18.41 -2.00
N VAL A 205 -3.01 19.34 -2.60
CA VAL A 205 -1.91 20.04 -1.91
C VAL A 205 -2.44 20.89 -0.76
N ILE A 206 -3.53 21.63 -0.95
CA ILE A 206 -4.18 22.41 0.12
C ILE A 206 -4.65 21.50 1.26
N TYR A 207 -5.32 20.39 0.92
CA TYR A 207 -5.78 19.44 1.93
C TYR A 207 -4.62 18.85 2.74
N MET A 208 -3.50 18.53 2.07
CA MET A 208 -2.29 18.04 2.72
C MET A 208 -1.68 19.10 3.66
N ILE A 209 -1.64 20.37 3.26
CA ILE A 209 -1.13 21.48 4.09
C ILE A 209 -2.01 21.70 5.32
N ILE A 210 -3.34 21.69 5.16
CA ILE A 210 -4.28 21.84 6.28
C ILE A 210 -4.10 20.69 7.29
N GLN A 211 -4.03 19.44 6.81
CA GLN A 211 -3.75 18.28 7.65
C GLN A 211 -2.40 18.38 8.36
N TYR A 212 -1.37 18.87 7.66
CA TYR A 212 -0.03 19.07 8.24
C TYR A 212 -0.04 20.10 9.37
N ILE A 213 -0.76 21.22 9.21
CA ILE A 213 -0.89 22.26 10.24
C ILE A 213 -1.68 21.76 11.46
N ILE A 214 -2.78 21.02 11.24
CA ILE A 214 -3.60 20.46 12.34
C ILE A 214 -2.81 19.42 13.14
N SER A 215 -2.01 18.58 12.47
CA SER A 215 -1.15 17.59 13.14
C SER A 215 -0.04 18.21 13.99
N LYS A 216 0.39 19.44 13.69
CA LYS A 216 1.47 20.13 14.43
C LYS A 216 0.96 20.94 15.64
N ARG A 217 -0.37 21.11 15.77
CA ARG A 217 -1.02 21.82 16.88
C ARG A 217 -1.57 20.90 17.99
N LYS A 218 -1.36 19.59 17.89
CA LYS A 218 -1.59 18.61 18.96
C LYS A 218 -0.26 18.14 19.51
#